data_AF-A0A4U8W8V8-F1
#
_entry.id   AF-A0A4U8W8V8-F1
#
_cell.length_a   1.000
_cell.length_b   1.000
_cell.length_c   1.000
_cell.angle_alpha   90.00
_cell.angle_beta   90.00
_cell.angle_gamma   90.00
#
_symmetry.space_group_name_H-M   'P 1'
#
loop_
_entity.id
_entity.type
_entity.pdbx_description
1 polymer ?
#
loop_
_entity_poly.entity_id
_entity_poly.type
_entity_poly.pdbx_seq_one_letter_code
_entity_poly.pdbx_strand_id
1 'polypeptide(L)'
;MKKLIYTFVFTLLSLQSFAQYKKIYPYNDYQTNWALVKTKSGTYGFIDQNKKQIVTPIYSKIGKFGIVHKNFAVIKSISDTYGLINKEGEVIVEAIYKNIGKFDELKKGYALVESITNHFGLINESGKEEIVPNLSMQELKTRLNDL
;
A
#
# COMPACT_ATOMS: atom_id res chain seq x y z
N MET A 1 13.92 37.32 13.60
CA MET A 1 13.23 36.64 12.49
C MET A 1 12.75 35.29 12.99
N LYS A 2 11.44 35.06 12.91
CA LYS A 2 10.70 34.00 13.61
C LYS A 2 11.14 32.61 13.10
N LYS A 3 11.74 31.79 13.96
CA LYS A 3 11.77 30.33 13.75
C LYS A 3 10.38 29.82 14.11
N LEU A 4 9.56 29.68 13.07
CA LEU A 4 8.17 29.26 13.17
C LEU A 4 8.14 27.79 13.62
N ILE A 5 7.48 27.59 14.76
CA ILE A 5 7.23 26.33 15.43
C ILE A 5 6.41 25.43 14.49
N TYR A 6 7.05 24.46 13.83
CA TYR A 6 6.36 23.41 13.06
C TYR A 6 6.52 22.00 13.65
N THR A 7 7.12 21.88 14.83
CA THR A 7 7.28 20.58 15.50
C THR A 7 6.12 20.21 16.43
N PHE A 8 5.12 21.10 16.59
CA PHE A 8 4.11 20.97 17.65
C PHE A 8 2.70 20.52 17.20
N VAL A 9 2.48 20.24 15.91
CA VAL A 9 1.14 19.86 15.40
C VAL A 9 1.00 18.36 15.13
N PHE A 10 2.10 17.58 15.04
CA PHE A 10 2.02 16.16 14.68
C PHE A 10 1.76 15.20 15.87
N THR A 11 2.04 15.60 17.11
CA THR A 11 1.83 14.73 18.29
C THR A 11 0.41 14.80 18.86
N LEU A 12 -0.42 15.76 18.40
CA LEU A 12 -1.77 16.00 18.93
C LEU A 12 -2.90 15.38 18.08
N LEU A 13 -2.59 14.41 17.22
CA LEU A 13 -3.61 13.60 16.51
C LEU A 13 -3.74 12.17 17.05
N SER A 14 -3.09 11.84 18.17
CA SER A 14 -3.22 10.51 18.80
C SER A 14 -4.49 10.35 19.65
N LEU A 15 -5.23 11.44 19.90
CA LEU A 15 -6.54 11.42 20.57
C LEU A 15 -7.69 11.72 19.61
N GLN A 16 -7.74 11.03 18.46
CA GLN A 16 -8.99 10.96 17.70
C GLN A 16 -9.69 9.64 18.00
N SER A 17 -10.72 9.81 18.83
CA SER A 17 -11.61 8.83 19.44
C SER A 17 -11.96 7.60 18.60
N PHE A 18 -12.22 6.50 19.29
CA PHE A 18 -12.87 5.28 18.80
C PHE A 18 -14.19 5.51 18.01
N ALA A 19 -14.72 6.73 17.96
CA ALA A 19 -15.90 7.11 17.18
C ALA A 19 -15.66 7.17 15.65
N GLN A 20 -14.44 6.97 15.15
CA GLN A 20 -14.15 7.08 13.71
C GLN A 20 -14.59 5.86 12.87
N TYR A 21 -14.72 4.67 13.47
CA TYR A 21 -15.01 3.43 12.74
C TYR A 21 -16.51 3.13 12.71
N LYS A 22 -17.06 2.90 11.52
CA LYS A 22 -18.42 2.37 11.30
C LYS A 22 -18.48 0.87 11.57
N LYS A 23 -17.40 0.13 11.29
CA LYS A 23 -17.34 -1.32 11.49
C LYS A 23 -15.91 -1.75 11.81
N ILE A 24 -15.79 -2.68 12.76
CA ILE A 24 -14.57 -3.45 13.03
C ILE A 24 -14.88 -4.88 12.62
N TYR A 25 -14.06 -5.45 11.73
CA TYR A 25 -14.18 -6.84 11.29
C TYR A 25 -13.51 -7.79 12.30
N PRO A 26 -13.76 -9.11 12.22
CA PRO A 26 -13.08 -10.06 13.09
C PRO A 26 -11.56 -9.90 13.06
N TYR A 27 -10.96 -10.11 14.24
CA TYR A 27 -9.51 -10.18 14.35
C TYR A 27 -8.99 -11.44 13.66
N ASN A 28 -7.74 -11.39 13.19
CA ASN A 28 -7.02 -12.51 12.57
C ASN A 28 -7.47 -12.92 11.15
N ASP A 29 -8.41 -12.19 10.53
CA ASP A 29 -8.85 -12.46 9.14
C ASP A 29 -7.78 -12.14 8.08
N TYR A 30 -6.93 -11.16 8.36
CA TYR A 30 -5.87 -10.68 7.46
C TYR A 30 -4.47 -10.96 8.03
N GLN A 31 -4.29 -10.72 9.33
CA GLN A 31 -3.06 -10.96 10.06
C GLN A 31 -3.36 -11.13 11.56
N THR A 32 -2.53 -11.91 12.26
CA THR A 32 -2.63 -12.12 13.70
C THR A 32 -2.70 -10.80 14.48
N ASN A 33 -3.65 -10.71 15.40
CA ASN A 33 -3.95 -9.56 16.26
C ASN A 33 -4.40 -8.30 15.54
N TRP A 34 -4.67 -8.36 14.23
CA TRP A 34 -5.16 -7.22 13.45
C TRP A 34 -6.64 -7.39 13.15
N ALA A 35 -7.36 -6.27 13.15
CA ALA A 35 -8.72 -6.20 12.63
C ALA A 35 -8.79 -5.17 11.51
N LEU A 36 -9.41 -5.55 10.39
CA LEU A 36 -9.80 -4.59 9.36
C LEU A 36 -10.86 -3.65 9.96
N VAL A 37 -10.77 -2.36 9.66
CA VAL A 37 -11.75 -1.37 10.07
C VAL A 37 -12.30 -0.65 8.86
N LYS A 38 -13.56 -0.21 8.93
CA LYS A 38 -14.21 0.63 7.93
C LYS A 38 -14.70 1.91 8.59
N THR A 39 -14.36 3.06 8.02
CA THR A 39 -14.82 4.39 8.47
C THR A 39 -16.26 4.65 8.05
N LYS A 40 -16.84 5.75 8.54
CA LYS A 40 -18.15 6.23 8.07
C LYS A 40 -18.13 6.65 6.59
N SER A 41 -17.01 7.16 6.09
CA SER A 41 -16.82 7.51 4.67
C SER A 41 -16.60 6.28 3.77
N GLY A 42 -16.41 5.11 4.35
CA GLY A 42 -16.32 3.84 3.63
C GLY A 42 -14.92 3.39 3.27
N THR A 43 -13.88 4.09 3.75
CA THR A 43 -12.47 3.72 3.61
C THR A 43 -12.04 2.71 4.67
N TYR A 44 -10.94 2.00 4.40
CA TYR A 44 -10.43 0.87 5.16
C TYR A 44 -9.01 1.08 5.65
N GLY A 45 -8.72 0.52 6.82
CA GLY A 45 -7.42 0.48 7.49
C GLY A 45 -7.33 -0.71 8.46
N PHE A 46 -6.33 -0.71 9.33
CA PHE A 46 -6.14 -1.76 10.34
C PHE A 46 -5.89 -1.18 11.73
N ILE A 47 -6.35 -1.90 12.74
CA ILE A 47 -6.06 -1.64 14.15
C ILE A 47 -5.55 -2.91 14.84
N ASP A 48 -4.85 -2.73 15.95
CA ASP A 48 -4.45 -3.81 16.85
C ASP A 48 -5.57 -4.20 17.85
N GLN A 49 -5.28 -5.16 18.73
CA GLN A 49 -6.20 -5.61 19.80
C GLN A 49 -6.51 -4.52 20.83
N ASN A 50 -5.58 -3.58 21.05
CA ASN A 50 -5.75 -2.42 21.91
C ASN A 50 -6.46 -1.26 21.20
N LYS A 51 -6.98 -1.51 19.99
CA LYS A 51 -7.64 -0.53 19.12
C LYS A 51 -6.72 0.63 18.67
N LYS A 52 -5.40 0.46 18.77
CA LYS A 52 -4.42 1.40 18.21
C LYS A 52 -4.37 1.22 16.70
N GLN A 53 -4.31 2.34 15.98
CA GLN A 53 -4.17 2.33 14.54
C GLN A 53 -2.82 1.73 14.12
N ILE A 54 -2.89 0.82 13.16
CA ILE A 54 -1.73 0.25 12.47
C ILE A 54 -1.64 0.86 11.06
N VAL A 55 -2.74 0.76 10.30
CA VAL A 55 -2.85 1.34 8.95
C VAL A 55 -3.96 2.39 8.97
N THR A 56 -3.62 3.60 8.56
CA THR A 56 -4.58 4.72 8.46
C THR A 56 -5.72 4.34 7.52
N PRO A 57 -7.00 4.54 7.92
CA PRO A 57 -8.12 4.04 7.14
C PRO A 57 -8.48 4.98 5.99
N ILE A 58 -7.62 5.11 4.99
CA ILE A 58 -7.78 6.00 3.82
C ILE A 58 -7.98 5.25 2.49
N TYR A 59 -7.89 3.91 2.51
CA TYR A 59 -7.93 3.10 1.29
C TYR A 59 -9.35 2.70 0.93
N SER A 60 -9.68 2.64 -0.36
CA SER A 60 -10.98 2.13 -0.83
C SER A 60 -11.09 0.62 -0.67
N LYS A 61 -9.95 -0.09 -0.64
CA LYS A 61 -9.84 -1.53 -0.40
C LYS A 61 -8.44 -1.88 0.12
N ILE A 62 -8.37 -2.91 0.94
CA ILE A 62 -7.12 -3.59 1.30
C ILE A 62 -7.31 -5.08 1.01
N GLY A 63 -6.36 -5.68 0.28
CA GLY A 63 -6.33 -7.10 -0.04
C GLY A 63 -5.77 -7.94 1.10
N LYS A 64 -5.91 -9.27 1.01
CA LYS A 64 -5.22 -10.18 1.94
C LYS A 64 -3.71 -10.16 1.68
N PHE A 65 -2.93 -10.41 2.73
CA PHE A 65 -1.50 -10.67 2.61
C PHE A 65 -1.26 -11.95 1.80
N GLY A 66 -0.15 -12.02 1.07
CA GLY A 66 0.26 -13.23 0.36
C GLY A 66 -0.30 -13.40 -1.06
N ILE A 67 -1.11 -12.45 -1.55
CA ILE A 67 -1.71 -12.54 -2.89
C ILE A 67 -0.70 -12.20 -3.99
N VAL A 68 0.06 -11.12 -3.81
CA VAL A 68 1.10 -10.65 -4.76
C VAL A 68 2.51 -11.01 -4.31
N HIS A 69 2.71 -11.09 -2.99
CA HIS A 69 3.96 -11.48 -2.34
C HIS A 69 3.64 -11.93 -0.90
N LYS A 70 4.41 -12.88 -0.37
CA LYS A 70 4.20 -13.47 0.98
C LYS A 70 4.15 -12.46 2.13
N ASN A 71 4.74 -11.29 1.94
CA ASN A 71 4.88 -10.25 2.97
C ASN A 71 4.04 -9.00 2.70
N PHE A 72 3.33 -8.93 1.57
CA PHE A 72 2.62 -7.70 1.19
C PHE A 72 1.12 -7.92 1.04
N ALA A 73 0.38 -6.87 1.40
CA ALA A 73 -1.02 -6.71 1.03
C ALA A 73 -1.14 -5.54 0.04
N VAL A 74 -2.01 -5.70 -0.96
CA VAL A 74 -2.32 -4.65 -1.91
C VAL A 74 -3.29 -3.66 -1.29
N ILE A 75 -2.97 -2.37 -1.34
CA ILE A 75 -3.85 -1.27 -0.97
C ILE A 75 -4.38 -0.60 -2.23
N LYS A 76 -5.63 -0.14 -2.20
CA LYS A 76 -6.26 0.59 -3.30
C LYS A 76 -6.67 1.98 -2.84
N SER A 77 -6.27 3.02 -3.56
CA SER A 77 -6.68 4.41 -3.31
C SER A 77 -8.16 4.62 -3.67
N ILE A 78 -8.70 5.76 -3.30
CA ILE A 78 -10.03 6.19 -3.77
C ILE A 78 -10.06 6.58 -5.26
N SER A 79 -8.89 6.77 -5.87
CA SER A 79 -8.71 7.13 -7.29
C SER A 79 -8.37 5.93 -8.17
N ASP A 80 -8.69 4.71 -7.70
CA ASP A 80 -8.51 3.45 -8.43
C ASP A 80 -7.05 3.02 -8.69
N THR A 81 -6.09 3.57 -7.96
CA THR A 81 -4.67 3.19 -8.02
C THR A 81 -4.27 2.25 -6.89
N TYR A 82 -3.16 1.53 -7.06
CA TYR A 82 -2.70 0.44 -6.21
C TYR A 82 -1.30 0.71 -5.67
N GLY A 83 -1.10 0.24 -4.43
CA GLY A 83 0.16 0.28 -3.69
C GLY A 83 0.32 -0.97 -2.83
N LEU A 84 1.35 -1.00 -1.99
CA LEU A 84 1.68 -2.13 -1.12
C LEU A 84 1.94 -1.68 0.30
N ILE A 85 1.45 -2.47 1.25
CA ILE A 85 1.84 -2.38 2.67
C ILE A 85 2.51 -3.69 3.11
N ASN A 86 3.42 -3.61 4.08
CA ASN A 86 4.05 -4.77 4.71
C ASN A 86 3.25 -5.26 5.94
N LYS A 87 3.80 -6.29 6.61
CA LYS A 87 3.19 -6.91 7.80
C LYS A 87 3.33 -6.06 9.06
N GLU A 88 4.06 -4.96 8.99
CA GLU A 88 4.19 -3.96 10.04
C GLU A 88 3.17 -2.82 9.83
N GLY A 89 2.52 -2.79 8.66
CA GLY A 89 1.52 -1.78 8.28
C GLY A 89 2.14 -0.57 7.60
N GLU A 90 3.43 -0.63 7.31
CA GLU A 90 4.17 0.41 6.63
C GLU A 90 3.87 0.37 5.14
N VAL A 91 3.75 1.55 4.53
CA VAL A 91 3.58 1.69 3.09
C VAL A 91 4.93 1.45 2.42
N ILE A 92 5.04 0.35 1.67
CA ILE A 92 6.23 0.02 0.85
C ILE A 92 6.12 0.69 -0.51
N VAL A 93 4.90 0.74 -1.05
CA VAL A 93 4.60 1.38 -2.33
C VAL A 93 3.35 2.22 -2.15
N GLU A 94 3.45 3.52 -2.40
CA GLU A 94 2.31 4.42 -2.40
C GLU A 94 1.26 3.95 -3.44
N ALA A 95 -0.02 4.23 -3.18
CA ALA A 95 -1.08 3.82 -4.08
C ALA A 95 -1.13 4.71 -5.34
N ILE A 96 -0.18 4.56 -6.25
CA ILE A 96 0.02 5.43 -7.44
C ILE A 96 -0.02 4.67 -8.77
N TYR A 97 0.10 3.34 -8.76
CA TYR A 97 0.10 2.55 -9.98
C TYR A 97 -1.31 2.16 -10.40
N LYS A 98 -1.57 2.07 -11.70
CA LYS A 98 -2.81 1.52 -12.24
C LYS A 98 -2.93 0.02 -11.96
N ASN A 99 -1.80 -0.69 -11.89
CA ASN A 99 -1.75 -2.09 -11.52
C ASN A 99 -0.39 -2.48 -10.92
N ILE A 100 -0.38 -3.49 -10.04
CA ILE A 100 0.82 -4.15 -9.52
C ILE A 100 0.63 -5.66 -9.70
N GLY A 101 1.48 -6.28 -10.51
CA GLY A 101 1.51 -7.72 -10.76
C GLY A 101 2.07 -8.52 -9.58
N LYS A 102 2.07 -9.85 -9.69
CA LYS A 102 2.73 -10.67 -8.67
C LYS A 102 4.24 -10.53 -8.80
N PHE A 103 4.92 -10.67 -7.66
CA PHE A 103 6.36 -10.81 -7.66
C PHE A 103 6.76 -12.12 -8.35
N ASP A 104 7.95 -12.13 -8.93
CA ASP A 104 8.56 -13.30 -9.59
C ASP A 104 7.84 -13.78 -10.87
N GLU A 105 6.78 -13.12 -11.34
CA GLU A 105 6.08 -13.49 -12.58
C GLU A 105 6.91 -13.21 -13.84
N LEU A 106 7.60 -12.06 -13.87
CA LEU A 106 8.39 -11.62 -15.03
C LEU A 106 9.90 -11.66 -14.75
N LYS A 107 10.33 -11.30 -13.54
CA LYS A 107 11.72 -11.33 -13.09
C LYS A 107 11.78 -11.63 -11.60
N LYS A 108 12.66 -12.55 -11.18
CA LYS A 108 12.82 -12.94 -9.78
C LYS A 108 13.20 -11.73 -8.90
N GLY A 109 12.46 -11.49 -7.83
CA GLY A 109 12.61 -10.40 -6.88
C GLY A 109 11.85 -9.12 -7.26
N TYR A 110 11.09 -9.12 -8.37
CA TYR A 110 10.45 -7.92 -8.89
C TYR A 110 8.96 -8.15 -9.22
N ALA A 111 8.18 -7.09 -9.08
CA ALA A 111 6.81 -7.01 -9.58
C ALA A 111 6.72 -6.05 -10.76
N LEU A 112 5.91 -6.43 -11.75
CA LEU A 112 5.50 -5.54 -12.83
C LEU A 112 4.57 -4.46 -12.28
N VAL A 113 4.79 -3.21 -12.65
CA VAL A 113 3.88 -2.09 -12.37
C VAL A 113 3.41 -1.44 -13.66
N GLU A 114 2.16 -1.02 -13.68
CA GLU A 114 1.56 -0.26 -14.77
C GLU A 114 1.23 1.15 -14.29
N SER A 115 1.71 2.18 -15.00
CA SER A 115 1.36 3.57 -14.73
C SER A 115 -0.04 3.91 -15.23
N ILE A 116 -0.59 5.03 -14.75
CA ILE A 116 -1.90 5.53 -15.21
C ILE A 116 -1.92 5.90 -16.70
N THR A 117 -0.75 6.03 -17.34
CA THR A 117 -0.61 6.29 -18.79
C THR A 117 -0.33 5.02 -19.61
N ASN A 118 -0.54 3.83 -19.03
CA ASN A 118 -0.36 2.52 -19.67
C ASN A 118 1.09 2.18 -20.06
N HIS A 119 2.06 2.67 -19.28
CA HIS A 119 3.47 2.28 -19.40
C HIS A 119 3.87 1.33 -18.27
N PHE A 120 4.91 0.54 -18.50
CA PHE A 120 5.30 -0.58 -17.66
C PHE A 120 6.70 -0.42 -17.09
N GLY A 121 6.86 -0.82 -15.84
CA GLY A 121 8.12 -0.79 -15.09
C GLY A 121 8.24 -1.97 -14.15
N LEU A 122 9.34 -2.02 -13.40
CA LEU A 122 9.59 -3.03 -12.38
C LEU A 122 9.93 -2.36 -11.05
N ILE A 123 9.28 -2.81 -9.99
CA ILE A 123 9.65 -2.50 -8.61
C ILE A 123 10.25 -3.74 -7.94
N ASN A 124 11.22 -3.52 -7.05
CA ASN A 124 11.75 -4.58 -6.20
C ASN A 124 10.94 -4.73 -4.90
N GLU A 125 11.32 -5.67 -4.02
CA GLU A 125 10.63 -5.89 -2.74
C GLU A 125 10.70 -4.70 -1.76
N SER A 126 11.65 -3.78 -1.92
CA SER A 126 11.69 -2.54 -1.13
C SER A 126 10.81 -1.44 -1.71
N GLY A 127 10.04 -1.71 -2.77
CA GLY A 127 9.22 -0.72 -3.47
C GLY A 127 10.00 0.23 -4.37
N LYS A 128 11.31 0.02 -4.55
CA LYS A 128 12.14 0.85 -5.42
C LYS A 128 11.91 0.45 -6.87
N GLU A 129 11.69 1.45 -7.73
CA GLU A 129 11.67 1.28 -9.18
C GLU A 129 13.09 0.92 -9.68
N GLU A 130 13.25 -0.30 -10.19
CA GLU A 130 14.43 -0.72 -10.94
C GLU A 130 14.30 -0.28 -12.40
N ILE A 131 13.08 -0.36 -12.93
CA ILE A 131 12.70 0.19 -14.22
C ILE A 131 11.48 1.09 -13.98
N VAL A 132 11.64 2.39 -14.21
CA VAL A 132 10.55 3.38 -14.13
C VAL A 132 9.47 3.02 -15.17
N PRO A 133 8.17 3.14 -14.87
CA PRO A 133 7.10 2.76 -15.79
C PRO A 133 6.90 3.78 -16.91
N ASN A 134 7.82 3.79 -17.86
CA ASN A 134 7.83 4.64 -19.06
C ASN A 134 8.01 3.87 -20.37
N LEU A 135 7.99 2.53 -20.32
CA LEU A 135 8.15 1.65 -21.49
C LEU A 135 6.81 1.03 -21.89
N SER A 136 6.64 0.72 -23.17
CA SER A 136 5.66 -0.26 -23.61
C SER A 136 6.03 -1.66 -23.10
N MET A 137 5.05 -2.58 -23.09
CA MET A 137 5.29 -3.98 -22.70
C MET A 137 6.33 -4.65 -23.61
N GLN A 138 6.37 -4.30 -24.89
CA GLN A 138 7.35 -4.85 -25.83
C GLN A 138 8.76 -4.37 -25.51
N GLU A 139 8.95 -3.07 -25.30
CA GLU A 139 10.26 -2.49 -24.95
C GLU A 139 10.78 -3.04 -23.61
N LEU A 140 9.89 -3.19 -22.62
CA LEU A 140 10.26 -3.79 -21.34
C LEU A 140 10.77 -5.22 -21.52
N LYS A 141 10.07 -6.05 -22.31
CA LYS A 141 10.48 -7.44 -22.58
C LYS A 141 11.81 -7.51 -23.32
N THR A 142 12.02 -6.66 -24.33
CA THR A 142 13.32 -6.58 -25.02
C THR A 142 14.43 -6.25 -24.03
N ARG A 143 14.24 -5.22 -23.21
CA ARG A 143 15.23 -4.81 -22.20
C ARG A 143 15.54 -5.89 -21.18
N LEU A 144 14.57 -6.75 -20.85
CA LEU A 144 14.78 -7.86 -19.92
C LEU A 144 15.57 -9.02 -20.53
N ASN A 145 15.47 -9.22 -21.84
CA ASN A 145 16.26 -10.26 -22.53
C ASN A 145 17.72 -9.85 -22.73
N ASP A 146 18.01 -8.55 -22.73
CA ASP A 146 19.36 -8.00 -22.88
C ASP A 146 20.16 -7.98 -21.55
N LEU A 147 19.55 -8.37 -20.42
CA LEU A 147 20.13 -8.40 -19.07
C LEU A 147 20.45 -9.82 -18.60
#